data_AF-A0A914Z8J4-F1
#
_entry.id   AF-A0A914Z8J4-F1
#
_cell.length_a   1.000
_cell.length_b   1.000
_cell.length_c   1.000
_cell.angle_alpha   90.00
_cell.angle_beta   90.00
_cell.angle_gamma   90.00
#
_symmetry.space_group_name_H-M   'P 1'
#
loop_
_entity.id
_entity.type
_entity.pdbx_description
1 polymer ?
#
loop_
_entity_poly.entity_id
_entity_poly.type
_entity_poly.pdbx_seq_one_letter_code
_entity_poly.pdbx_strand_id
1 'polypeptide(L)' 'MKRLPRDPLHDKLVNERLISLAYGQIGMIQASSGFFTYFWIMADNGFLPWDLFQLRAEWDSRAVNCVVDSYGQEWVN' A
#
# COMPACT_ATOMS: atom_id res chain seq x y z
N MET A 1 30.80 -12.41 28.69
CA MET A 1 29.62 -11.53 28.71
C MET A 1 29.83 -10.48 29.80
N LYS A 2 29.99 -9.21 29.45
CA LYS A 2 30.32 -8.12 30.40
C LYS A 2 29.15 -7.16 30.68
N ARG A 3 28.00 -7.38 30.02
CA ARG A 3 26.80 -6.54 30.13
C ARG A 3 26.09 -6.82 31.45
N LEU A 4 25.70 -5.76 32.15
CA LEU A 4 24.84 -5.81 33.33
C LEU A 4 23.41 -6.28 32.96
N PRO A 5 22.66 -6.88 33.91
CA PRO A 5 21.26 -7.23 33.71
C PRO A 5 20.44 -6.01 33.27
N ARG A 6 19.46 -6.22 32.37
CA ARG A 6 18.57 -5.15 31.88
C ARG A 6 17.69 -4.58 33.00
N ASP A 7 17.29 -3.32 32.87
CA ASP A 7 16.27 -2.74 33.75
C ASP A 7 14.87 -3.10 33.25
N PRO A 8 14.06 -3.88 34.00
CA PRO A 8 12.74 -4.30 33.56
C PRO A 8 11.71 -3.16 33.43
N LEU A 9 11.92 -2.00 34.07
CA LEU A 9 10.99 -0.88 34.02
C LEU A 9 11.23 0.01 32.79
N HIS A 10 12.51 0.26 32.47
CA HIS A 10 12.91 1.19 31.40
C HIS A 10 13.32 0.48 30.10
N ASP A 11 14.00 -0.66 30.16
CA ASP A 11 14.49 -1.40 28.99
C ASP A 11 13.45 -2.42 28.50
N LYS A 12 12.34 -1.89 27.99
CA LYS A 12 11.27 -2.69 27.39
C LYS A 12 11.70 -3.28 26.04
N LEU A 13 11.17 -4.47 25.73
CA LEU A 13 11.42 -5.15 24.46
C LEU A 13 10.88 -4.34 23.27
N VAL A 14 9.69 -3.76 23.43
CA VAL A 14 9.08 -2.84 22.48
C VAL A 14 9.05 -1.47 23.12
N ASN A 15 9.74 -0.53 22.50
CA ASN A 15 9.78 0.86 22.92
C ASN A 15 9.30 1.76 21.76
N GLU A 16 9.10 3.04 22.07
CA GLU A 16 8.63 4.03 21.09
C GLU A 16 9.60 4.18 19.92
N ARG A 17 10.91 4.00 20.15
CA ARG A 17 11.94 4.04 19.09
C ARG A 17 11.75 2.90 18.09
N LEU A 18 11.44 1.69 18.56
CA LEU A 18 11.15 0.54 17.71
C LEU A 18 9.90 0.77 16.87
N ILE A 19 8.83 1.30 17.48
CA ILE A 19 7.58 1.59 16.78
C ILE A 19 7.80 2.68 15.72
N SER A 20 8.51 3.76 16.07
CA SER A 20 8.82 4.86 15.15
C SER A 20 9.65 4.40 13.96
N LEU A 21 10.68 3.60 14.17
CA LEU A 21 11.50 3.06 13.09
C LEU A 21 10.72 2.08 12.20
N ALA A 22 10.05 1.10 12.83
CA ALA A 22 9.37 0.03 12.10
C ALA A 22 8.15 0.55 11.32
N TYR A 23 7.23 1.25 11.97
CA TYR A 23 6.00 1.71 11.33
C TYR A 23 6.17 3.07 10.65
N GLY A 24 6.85 4.01 11.30
CA GLY A 24 6.94 5.39 10.82
C GLY A 24 7.92 5.58 9.66
N GLN A 25 9.02 4.83 9.64
CA GLN A 25 10.04 4.98 8.61
C GLN A 25 10.03 3.82 7.61
N ILE A 26 10.34 2.60 8.08
CA ILE A 26 10.46 1.44 7.20
C ILE A 26 9.10 1.07 6.58
N GLY A 27 8.05 1.05 7.40
CA GLY A 27 6.69 0.77 6.95
C GLY A 27 6.20 1.75 5.89
N MET A 28 6.49 3.04 6.04
CA MET A 28 6.11 4.06 5.05
C MET A 28 6.84 3.87 3.72
N ILE A 29 8.11 3.49 3.74
CA ILE A 29 8.89 3.18 2.52
C ILE A 29 8.31 1.94 1.83
N GLN A 30 8.02 0.88 2.60
CA GLN A 30 7.43 -0.35 2.07
C GLN A 30 6.04 -0.10 1.46
N ALA A 31 5.18 0.65 2.15
CA ALA A 31 3.86 1.02 1.65
C ALA A 31 3.98 1.81 0.33
N SER A 32 4.86 2.81 0.29
CA SER A 32 5.12 3.61 -0.91
C SER A 32 5.57 2.75 -2.09
N SER A 33 6.45 1.77 -1.86
CA SER A 33 6.87 0.82 -2.89
C SER A 33 5.72 -0.04 -3.40
N GLY A 34 4.86 -0.54 -2.51
CA GLY A 34 3.69 -1.34 -2.90
C GLY A 34 2.68 -0.55 -3.73
N PHE A 35 2.37 0.68 -3.30
CA PHE A 35 1.51 1.58 -4.07
C PHE A 35 2.09 1.93 -5.44
N PHE A 36 3.41 2.18 -5.51
CA PHE A 36 4.08 2.44 -6.78
C PHE A 36 3.93 1.27 -7.76
N THR A 37 4.19 0.04 -7.31
CA THR A 37 4.03 -1.15 -8.16
C THR A 37 2.58 -1.34 -8.60
N TYR A 38 1.60 -1.10 -7.72
CA TYR A 38 0.18 -1.13 -8.07
C TYR A 38 -0.14 -0.14 -9.19
N PHE A 39 0.25 1.13 -9.03
CA PHE A 39 0.00 2.16 -10.04
C PHE A 39 0.71 1.86 -11.37
N TRP A 40 1.92 1.33 -11.31
CA TRP A 40 2.67 0.94 -12.51
C TRP A 40 1.93 -0.15 -13.30
N ILE A 41 1.50 -1.22 -12.63
CA ILE A 41 0.79 -2.34 -13.29
C ILE A 41 -0.55 -1.86 -13.86
N MET A 42 -1.30 -1.07 -13.10
CA MET A 42 -2.60 -0.55 -13.57
C MET A 42 -2.40 0.34 -14.80
N ALA A 43 -1.42 1.24 -14.79
CA ALA A 43 -1.12 2.13 -15.92
C ALA A 43 -0.67 1.35 -17.16
N ASP A 44 0.18 0.34 -16.99
CA ASP A 44 0.64 -0.54 -18.08
C ASP A 44 -0.53 -1.31 -18.74
N ASN A 45 -1.57 -1.62 -17.95
CA ASN A 45 -2.80 -2.27 -18.43
C ASN A 45 -3.91 -1.26 -18.82
N GLY A 46 -3.60 0.03 -18.94
CA GLY A 46 -4.53 1.03 -19.47
C GLY A 46 -5.28 1.87 -18.44
N PHE A 47 -5.14 1.60 -17.15
CA PHE A 47 -5.77 2.38 -16.08
C PHE A 47 -4.78 3.37 -15.45
N LEU A 48 -4.80 4.61 -15.94
CA LEU A 48 -3.90 5.66 -15.43
C LEU A 48 -4.23 6.02 -13.97
N PRO A 49 -3.23 6.45 -13.17
CA PRO A 49 -3.43 6.74 -11.75
C PRO A 49 -4.54 7.76 -11.43
N TRP A 50 -4.81 8.68 -12.35
CA TRP A 50 -5.85 9.71 -12.22
C TRP A 50 -7.26 9.12 -12.30
N ASP A 51 -7.45 8.08 -13.10
CA ASP A 51 -8.75 7.43 -13.35
C ASP A 51 -9.02 6.29 -12.35
N LEU A 52 -8.02 5.86 -11.58
CA LEU A 52 -8.16 4.85 -10.53
C LEU A 52 -8.93 5.35 -9.29
N PHE A 53 -9.03 6.67 -9.10
CA PHE A 53 -9.79 7.22 -7.98
C PHE A 53 -11.29 6.94 -8.19
N GLN A 54 -11.93 6.33 -7.18
CA GLN A 54 -13.35 5.94 -7.17
C GLN A 54 -13.78 4.84 -8.15
N LEU A 55 -12.88 4.31 -8.97
CA LEU A 55 -13.16 3.23 -9.94
C LEU A 55 -13.70 1.93 -9.29
N ARG A 56 -13.42 1.72 -8.00
CA ARG A 56 -13.80 0.50 -7.26
C ARG A 56 -15.30 0.18 -7.34
N ALA A 57 -16.17 1.19 -7.34
CA ALA A 57 -17.61 1.01 -7.36
C ALA A 57 -18.10 0.41 -8.69
N GLU A 58 -17.51 0.85 -9.80
CA GLU A 58 -17.81 0.34 -11.14
C GLU A 58 -17.10 -1.01 -11.38
N TRP A 59 -15.85 -1.14 -10.93
CA TRP A 59 -15.05 -2.36 -11.02
C TRP A 59 -15.69 -3.57 -10.33
N ASP A 60 -16.31 -3.40 -9.15
CA ASP A 60 -16.96 -4.50 -8.43
C ASP A 60 -18.45 -4.70 -8.80
N SER A 61 -19.02 -3.82 -9.65
CA SER A 61 -20.44 -3.86 -10.00
C SER A 61 -20.75 -4.94 -11.04
N ARG A 62 -21.57 -5.92 -10.66
CA ARG A 62 -22.06 -6.96 -11.58
C ARG A 62 -23.00 -6.45 -12.68
N ALA A 63 -23.47 -5.21 -12.56
CA ALA A 63 -24.31 -4.58 -13.57
C ALA A 63 -23.48 -3.90 -14.67
N VAL A 64 -22.20 -3.66 -14.42
CA VAL A 64 -21.27 -3.00 -15.35
C VAL A 64 -20.35 -4.08 -15.93
N ASN A 65 -20.66 -4.50 -17.16
CA ASN A 65 -19.87 -5.49 -17.89
C ASN A 65 -18.82 -4.87 -18.83
N CYS A 66 -18.73 -3.54 -18.86
CA CYS A 66 -17.87 -2.78 -19.77
C CYS A 66 -17.21 -1.63 -19.00
N VAL A 67 -16.22 -1.93 -18.15
CA VAL A 67 -15.45 -0.88 -17.46
C VAL A 67 -14.49 -0.27 -18.47
N VAL A 68 -14.53 1.04 -18.66
CA VAL A 68 -13.70 1.74 -19.65
C VAL A 68 -12.36 2.13 -19.02
N ASP A 69 -11.26 1.81 -19.69
CA ASP A 69 -9.92 2.25 -19.30
C ASP A 69 -9.58 3.67 -19.82
N SER A 70 -8.42 4.20 -19.44
CA SER A 70 -7.99 5.55 -19.84
C SER A 70 -7.75 5.70 -21.34
N TYR A 71 -7.60 4.59 -22.07
CA TYR A 71 -7.40 4.56 -23.52
C TYR A 71 -8.70 4.29 -24.30
N GLY A 72 -9.83 4.13 -23.61
CA GLY A 72 -11.14 3.92 -24.21
C GLY A 72 -11.46 2.45 -24.53
N GLN A 73 -10.72 1.48 -23.99
CA GLN A 73 -11.02 0.06 -24.13
C GLN A 73 -12.02 -0.40 -23.07
N GLU A 74 -12.95 -1.28 -23.45
CA GLU A 74 -13.93 -1.86 -22.54
C GLU A 74 -13.42 -3.19 -21.97
N TRP A 75 -13.40 -3.27 -20.65
CA TRP A 75 -13.01 -4.46 -19.90
C TRP A 75 -14.26 -5.19 -19.42
N VAL A 76 -14.30 -6.49 -19.72
CA VAL A 76 -15.35 -7.40 -19.25
C VAL A 76 -15.08 -7.84 -17.82
N ASN A 77 -16.15 -7.90 -17.02
CA ASN A 77 -16.16 -8.37 -15.63
C ASN A 77 -16.73 -9.79 -15.55
#